data_AF-A0A6L8E3V3-F1
#
_entry.id   AF-A0A6L8E3V3-F1
#
_cell.length_a   1.000
_cell.length_b   1.000
_cell.length_c   1.000
_cell.angle_alpha   90.00
_cell.angle_beta   90.00
_cell.angle_gamma   90.00
#
_symmetry.space_group_name_H-M   'P 1'
#
loop_
_entity.id
_entity.type
_entity.pdbx_description
1 polymer ?
#
loop_
_entity_poly.entity_id
_entity_poly.type
_entity_poly.pdbx_seq_one_letter_code
_entity_poly.pdbx_strand_id
1 'polypeptide(L)'
;MPLPLPRVRFGPTHMVLAVAMLLVSLFAYAAVQSAARSHGLAEERYRLELELWELHRQRAELEGLAEYLRSDEYLEGVARQQLGLAREGEISVLVDAPDPGDTGREPGERWWEERFGR
;
A
#
# COMPACT_ATOMS: atom_id res chain seq x y z
N MET A 1 -61.29 12.25 -34.01
CA MET A 1 -61.08 10.89 -34.55
C MET A 1 -60.29 10.08 -33.53
N PRO A 2 -60.92 9.23 -32.70
CA PRO A 2 -60.18 8.48 -31.68
C PRO A 2 -59.51 7.24 -32.29
N LEU A 3 -58.22 7.06 -32.03
CA LEU A 3 -57.44 5.89 -32.45
C LEU A 3 -57.85 4.66 -31.64
N PRO A 4 -58.04 3.49 -32.27
CA PRO A 4 -58.35 2.26 -31.56
C PRO A 4 -57.12 1.79 -30.78
N LEU A 5 -57.25 1.67 -29.46
CA LEU A 5 -56.24 1.07 -28.61
C LEU A 5 -56.18 -0.44 -28.88
N PRO A 6 -54.97 -1.04 -28.98
CA PRO A 6 -54.83 -2.47 -29.21
C PRO A 6 -55.42 -3.24 -28.02
N ARG A 7 -56.49 -4.02 -28.29
CA ARG A 7 -57.06 -4.95 -27.31
C ARG A 7 -56.16 -6.18 -27.24
N VAL A 8 -55.27 -6.20 -26.25
CA VAL A 8 -54.46 -7.38 -25.93
C VAL A 8 -55.38 -8.48 -25.41
N ARG A 9 -55.53 -9.57 -26.17
CA ARG A 9 -56.20 -10.78 -25.70
C ARG A 9 -55.19 -11.61 -24.90
N PHE A 10 -55.34 -11.63 -23.57
CA PHE A 10 -54.51 -12.45 -22.69
C PHE A 10 -54.89 -13.94 -22.84
N GLY A 11 -54.16 -14.64 -23.70
CA GLY A 11 -54.17 -16.11 -23.80
C GLY A 11 -53.05 -16.75 -22.96
N PRO A 12 -53.08 -18.08 -22.76
CA PRO A 12 -52.08 -18.79 -21.95
C PRO A 12 -50.65 -18.61 -22.47
N THR A 13 -50.47 -18.47 -23.78
CA THR A 13 -49.17 -18.18 -24.42
C THR A 13 -48.61 -16.82 -24.00
N HIS A 14 -49.44 -15.77 -23.90
CA HIS A 14 -49.01 -14.46 -23.42
C HIS A 14 -48.61 -14.50 -21.94
N MET A 15 -49.26 -15.34 -21.13
CA MET A 15 -48.91 -15.53 -19.73
C MET A 15 -47.56 -16.22 -19.57
N VAL A 16 -47.30 -17.29 -20.35
CA VAL A 16 -46.01 -17.97 -20.36
C VAL A 16 -44.90 -17.03 -20.83
N LEU A 17 -45.14 -16.22 -21.86
CA LEU A 17 -44.17 -15.22 -22.33
C LEU A 17 -43.90 -14.14 -21.28
N ALA A 18 -44.93 -13.68 -20.56
CA ALA A 18 -44.76 -12.72 -19.48
C ALA A 18 -43.92 -13.28 -18.32
N VAL A 19 -44.17 -14.53 -17.92
CA VAL A 19 -43.39 -15.23 -16.89
C VAL A 19 -41.95 -15.45 -17.35
N ALA A 20 -41.75 -15.89 -18.59
CA ALA A 20 -40.42 -16.06 -19.16
C ALA A 20 -39.64 -14.73 -19.19
N MET A 21 -40.30 -13.63 -19.61
CA MET A 21 -39.67 -12.31 -19.61
C MET A 21 -39.32 -11.86 -18.19
N LEU A 22 -40.21 -12.07 -17.22
CA LEU A 22 -39.95 -11.76 -15.81
C LEU A 22 -38.73 -12.52 -15.28
N LEU A 23 -38.62 -13.82 -15.59
CA LEU A 23 -37.48 -14.63 -15.19
C LEU A 23 -36.19 -14.13 -15.85
N VAL A 24 -36.21 -13.85 -17.14
CA VAL A 24 -35.04 -13.29 -17.86
C VAL A 24 -34.61 -11.97 -17.23
N SER A 25 -35.54 -11.06 -16.92
CA SER A 25 -35.23 -9.80 -16.25
C SER A 25 -34.65 -10.00 -14.85
N LEU A 26 -35.17 -10.96 -14.08
CA LEU A 26 -34.65 -11.30 -12.76
C LEU A 26 -33.21 -11.84 -12.84
N PHE A 27 -32.94 -12.77 -13.75
CA PHE A 27 -31.60 -13.31 -13.96
C PHE A 27 -30.64 -12.25 -14.49
N ALA A 28 -31.07 -11.38 -15.41
CA ALA A 28 -30.26 -10.27 -15.90
C ALA A 28 -29.90 -9.31 -14.76
N TYR A 29 -30.84 -8.96 -13.90
CA TYR A 29 -30.59 -8.12 -12.73
C TYR A 29 -29.55 -8.75 -11.78
N ALA A 30 -29.72 -10.03 -11.45
CA ALA A 30 -28.78 -10.76 -10.60
C ALA A 30 -27.37 -10.85 -11.23
N ALA A 31 -27.29 -11.11 -12.53
CA ALA A 31 -26.04 -11.19 -13.27
C ALA A 31 -25.29 -9.85 -13.26
N VAL A 32 -25.97 -8.74 -13.58
CA VAL A 32 -25.39 -7.39 -13.56
C VAL A 32 -24.89 -7.04 -12.16
N GLN A 33 -25.65 -7.36 -11.11
CA GLN A 33 -25.25 -7.06 -9.73
C GLN A 33 -24.11 -7.96 -9.23
N SER A 34 -23.96 -9.16 -9.78
CA SER A 34 -22.82 -10.04 -9.49
C SER A 34 -21.55 -9.55 -10.20
N ALA A 35 -21.66 -9.17 -11.48
CA ALA A 35 -20.56 -8.69 -12.29
C ALA A 35 -19.96 -7.39 -11.73
N ALA A 36 -20.83 -6.44 -11.34
CA ALA A 36 -20.40 -5.19 -10.73
C ALA A 36 -19.60 -5.41 -9.42
N ARG A 37 -19.94 -6.46 -8.65
CA ARG A 37 -19.23 -6.81 -7.41
C ARG A 37 -17.93 -7.58 -7.69
N SER A 38 -17.89 -8.45 -8.69
CA SER A 38 -16.69 -9.25 -8.98
C SER A 38 -15.55 -8.42 -9.58
N HIS A 39 -15.85 -7.38 -10.36
CA HIS A 39 -14.81 -6.56 -10.98
C HIS A 39 -14.04 -5.70 -9.98
N GLY A 40 -14.71 -5.07 -9.00
CA GLY A 40 -14.02 -4.27 -7.98
C GLY A 40 -13.14 -5.11 -7.04
N LEU A 41 -13.53 -6.36 -6.77
CA LEU A 41 -12.80 -7.23 -5.85
C LEU A 41 -11.42 -7.66 -6.36
N ALA A 42 -11.24 -7.83 -7.67
CA ALA A 42 -9.95 -8.23 -8.23
C ALA A 42 -8.92 -7.09 -8.14
N GLU A 43 -9.34 -5.88 -8.48
CA GLU A 43 -8.50 -4.68 -8.40
C GLU A 43 -8.15 -4.32 -6.95
N GLU A 44 -9.12 -4.43 -6.05
CA GLU A 44 -8.91 -4.20 -4.62
C GLU A 44 -7.97 -5.23 -3.99
N ARG A 45 -8.06 -6.50 -4.39
CA ARG A 45 -7.10 -7.54 -3.98
C ARG A 45 -5.69 -7.21 -4.46
N TYR A 46 -5.53 -6.87 -5.74
CA TYR A 46 -4.22 -6.53 -6.29
C TYR A 46 -3.60 -5.33 -5.57
N ARG A 47 -4.38 -4.28 -5.29
CA ARG A 47 -3.93 -3.11 -4.54
C ARG A 47 -3.47 -3.50 -3.13
N LEU A 48 -4.26 -4.30 -2.41
CA LEU A 48 -3.94 -4.75 -1.06
C LEU A 48 -2.69 -5.64 -1.03
N GLU A 49 -2.50 -6.51 -2.02
CA GLU A 49 -1.30 -7.34 -2.15
C GLU A 49 -0.04 -6.47 -2.37
N LEU A 50 -0.15 -5.43 -3.20
CA LEU A 50 0.94 -4.49 -3.44
C LEU A 50 1.30 -3.69 -2.17
N GLU A 51 0.28 -3.21 -1.45
CA GLU A 51 0.47 -2.51 -0.17
C GLU A 51 1.15 -3.41 0.87
N LEU A 52 0.71 -4.68 0.98
CA LEU A 52 1.35 -5.65 1.87
C LEU A 52 2.81 -5.89 1.49
N TRP A 53 3.11 -6.05 0.21
CA TRP A 53 4.48 -6.27 -0.25
C TRP A 53 5.40 -5.10 0.14
N GLU A 54 4.94 -3.86 -0.11
CA GLU A 54 5.70 -2.66 0.23
C GLU A 54 5.89 -2.52 1.74
N LEU A 55 4.88 -2.84 2.54
CA LEU A 55 4.97 -2.80 3.99
C LEU A 55 5.99 -3.83 4.53
N HIS A 56 6.02 -5.03 3.95
CA HIS A 56 7.00 -6.05 4.33
C HIS A 56 8.43 -5.62 3.96
N ARG A 57 8.61 -4.98 2.80
CA ARG A 57 9.91 -4.42 2.39
C ARG A 57 10.40 -3.38 3.39
N GLN A 58 9.57 -2.39 3.71
CA GLN A 58 9.90 -1.33 4.68
C GLN A 58 10.19 -1.89 6.07
N ARG A 59 9.42 -2.89 6.50
CA ARG A 59 9.67 -3.57 7.78
C ARG A 59 11.05 -4.23 7.80
N ALA A 60 11.42 -4.96 6.76
CA ALA A 60 12.71 -5.63 6.68
C ALA A 60 13.88 -4.62 6.70
N GLU A 61 13.73 -3.49 6.01
CA GLU A 61 14.71 -2.39 6.03
C GLU A 61 14.88 -1.81 7.43
N LEU A 62 13.77 -1.52 8.12
CA LEU A 62 13.80 -0.98 9.48
C LEU A 62 14.36 -1.97 10.50
N GLU A 63 14.07 -3.26 10.35
CA GLU A 63 14.65 -4.32 11.19
C GLU A 63 16.16 -4.41 10.98
N GLY A 64 16.64 -4.35 9.74
CA GLY A 64 18.08 -4.32 9.44
C GLY A 64 18.78 -3.08 10.02
N LEU A 65 18.16 -1.90 9.91
CA LEU A 65 18.69 -0.68 10.51
C LEU A 65 18.72 -0.77 12.04
N ALA A 66 17.66 -1.29 12.65
CA ALA A 66 17.60 -1.46 14.11
C ALA A 66 18.70 -2.41 14.60
N GLU A 67 19.00 -3.46 13.85
CA GLU A 67 20.09 -4.38 14.17
C GLU A 67 21.46 -3.72 14.07
N TYR A 68 21.71 -2.96 12.99
CA TYR A 68 22.96 -2.19 12.84
C TYR A 68 23.15 -1.18 13.98
N LEU A 69 22.11 -0.44 14.34
CA LEU A 69 22.18 0.54 15.43
C LEU A 69 22.41 -0.10 16.81
N ARG A 70 22.06 -1.39 16.97
CA ARG A 70 22.36 -2.16 18.18
C ARG A 70 23.74 -2.81 18.17
N SER A 71 24.41 -2.83 17.02
CA SER A 71 25.72 -3.46 16.91
C SER A 71 26.79 -2.74 17.75
N ASP A 72 27.74 -3.52 18.25
CA ASP A 72 28.88 -3.00 19.02
C ASP A 72 29.72 -2.01 18.20
N GLU A 73 29.80 -2.20 16.87
CA GLU A 73 30.51 -1.28 15.97
C GLU A 73 29.91 0.12 16.00
N TYR A 74 28.58 0.22 15.89
CA TYR A 74 27.89 1.50 15.95
C TYR A 74 28.01 2.12 17.35
N LEU A 75 27.79 1.33 18.41
CA LEU A 75 27.90 1.79 19.79
C LEU A 75 29.31 2.30 20.11
N GLU A 76 30.35 1.60 19.67
CA GLU A 76 31.74 2.01 19.85
C GLU A 76 32.07 3.27 19.05
N GLY A 77 31.57 3.37 17.81
CA GLY A 77 31.70 4.58 17.00
C GLY A 77 31.09 5.82 17.68
N VAL A 78 29.88 5.67 18.23
CA VAL A 78 29.20 6.73 18.99
C VAL A 78 29.97 7.04 20.29
N ALA A 79 30.45 6.04 21.01
CA ALA A 79 31.24 6.23 22.23
C ALA A 79 32.54 6.99 21.96
N ARG A 80 33.27 6.67 20.88
CA ARG A 80 34.47 7.40 20.47
C ARG A 80 34.15 8.85 20.11
N GLN A 81 33.08 9.09 19.35
CA GLN A 81 32.71 10.44 18.90
C GLN A 81 32.18 11.32 20.03
N GLN A 82 31.26 10.82 20.85
CA GLN A 82 30.56 11.64 21.85
C GLN A 82 31.26 11.67 23.20
N LEU A 83 31.91 10.58 23.60
CA LEU A 83 32.53 10.46 24.91
C LEU A 83 34.07 10.59 24.85
N GLY A 84 34.65 10.67 23.65
CA GLY A 84 36.10 10.76 23.46
C GLY A 84 36.86 9.52 23.97
N LEU A 85 36.16 8.41 24.19
CA LEU A 85 36.70 7.19 24.78
C LEU A 85 37.48 6.41 23.72
N ALA A 86 38.80 6.48 23.78
CA ALA A 86 39.73 5.66 23.01
C ALA A 86 40.19 4.45 23.85
N ARG A 87 40.49 3.30 23.24
CA ARG A 87 41.03 2.15 23.98
C ARG A 87 42.45 2.45 24.48
N GLU A 88 42.90 1.72 25.50
CA GLU A 88 44.29 1.83 25.97
C GLU A 88 45.28 1.60 24.82
N GLY A 89 46.05 2.64 24.48
CA GLY A 89 47.02 2.62 23.37
C GLY A 89 46.59 3.32 22.08
N GLU A 90 45.35 3.82 21.97
CA GLU A 90 44.90 4.64 20.83
C GLU A 90 45.12 6.15 21.05
N ILE A 91 45.48 6.88 19.99
CA ILE A 91 45.58 8.35 19.97
C ILE A 91 44.31 8.90 19.31
N SER A 92 43.49 9.63 20.08
CA SER A 92 42.28 10.27 19.56
C SER A 92 42.65 11.53 18.77
N VAL A 93 42.35 11.55 17.48
CA VAL A 93 42.59 12.71 16.58
C VAL A 93 41.25 13.39 16.32
N LEU A 94 41.04 14.55 16.94
CA LEU A 94 39.93 15.44 16.61
C LEU A 94 40.25 16.15 15.29
N VAL A 95 39.54 15.79 14.23
CA VAL A 95 39.60 16.50 12.95
C VAL A 95 38.63 17.68 13.03
N ASP A 96 39.18 18.89 13.21
CA ASP A 96 38.43 20.14 13.13
C ASP A 96 38.20 20.48 11.65
N ALA A 97 37.27 19.76 11.03
CA ALA A 97 36.78 20.07 9.69
C ALA A 97 35.55 20.97 9.82
N PRO A 98 35.34 21.94 8.89
CA PRO A 98 34.09 22.68 8.81
C PRO A 98 32.93 21.69 8.75
N ASP A 99 31.97 21.81 9.67
CA ASP A 99 30.79 20.94 9.72
C ASP A 99 30.03 21.05 8.39
N PRO A 100 29.99 19.99 7.56
CA PRO A 100 29.25 20.04 6.31
C PRO A 100 27.73 19.90 6.51
N GLY A 101 27.24 19.82 7.74
CA GLY A 101 26.05 19.02 8.05
C GLY A 101 24.89 19.66 8.81
N ASP A 102 24.80 20.99 8.90
CA ASP A 102 23.54 21.68 9.24
C ASP A 102 22.92 22.33 8.00
N THR A 103 22.76 21.54 6.93
CA THR A 103 21.73 21.85 5.94
C THR A 103 20.40 21.48 6.57
N GLY A 104 19.65 22.48 7.04
CA GLY A 104 18.38 22.32 7.75
C GLY A 104 17.50 21.20 7.15
N ARG A 105 17.49 20.05 7.83
CA ARG A 105 16.74 18.87 7.42
C ARG A 105 15.28 19.07 7.76
N GLU A 106 14.38 18.78 6.83
CA GLU A 106 12.95 18.90 7.12
C GLU A 106 12.47 17.72 7.99
N PRO A 107 11.60 17.96 8.99
CA PRO A 107 11.03 16.89 9.78
C PRO A 107 10.30 15.84 8.91
N GLY A 108 10.86 14.63 8.82
CA GLY A 108 10.32 13.54 8.00
C GLY A 108 11.28 13.01 6.92
N GLU A 109 12.39 13.70 6.67
CA GLU A 109 13.45 13.16 5.81
C GLU A 109 14.09 11.93 6.45
N ARG A 110 14.11 10.82 5.69
CA ARG A 110 14.76 9.56 6.09
C ARG A 110 16.27 9.72 5.93
N TRP A 111 16.90 10.46 6.82
CA TRP A 111 18.36 10.74 6.80
C TRP A 111 19.23 9.47 6.67
N TRP A 112 18.71 8.32 7.10
CA TRP A 112 19.37 7.03 6.95
C TRP A 112 19.31 6.49 5.51
N GLU A 113 18.31 6.84 4.69
CA GLU A 113 18.27 6.49 3.27
C GLU A 113 19.40 7.19 2.50
N GLU A 114 19.71 8.45 2.80
CA GLU A 114 20.85 9.13 2.15
C GLU A 114 22.20 8.52 2.54
N ARG A 115 22.32 8.05 3.78
CA ARG A 115 23.58 7.51 4.31
C ARG A 115 23.78 6.02 4.05
N PHE A 116 22.69 5.26 3.91
CA PHE A 116 22.72 3.79 3.82
C PHE A 116 21.95 3.21 2.62
N GLY A 117 21.23 4.01 1.81
CA GLY A 117 20.35 3.56 0.73
C GLY A 117 21.03 3.25 -0.61
N ARG A 118 22.17 2.56 -0.62
CA ARG A 118 22.76 2.01 -1.87
C ARG A 118 22.45 0.55 -2.08
#